data_AF-A0A6B3EYV6-F1
#
_entry.id   AF-A0A6B3EYV6-F1
#
_cell.length_a   1.000
_cell.length_b   1.000
_cell.length_c   1.000
_cell.angle_alpha   90.00
_cell.angle_beta   90.00
_cell.angle_gamma   90.00
#
_symmetry.space_group_name_H-M   'P 1'
#
loop_
_entity.id
_entity.type
_entity.pdbx_description
1 polymer ?
#
loop_
_entity_poly.entity_id
_entity_poly.type
_entity_poly.pdbx_seq_one_letter_code
_entity_poly.pdbx_strand_id
1 'polypeptide(L)' 'MRALKEAVSEGPTPDATERQHARGKLTAHERISLLLDKDSFQEIEPLRRHRATGFGLEKKRYPGDGVITGWGTVHG' A
#
# COMPACT_ATOMS: atom_id res chain seq x y z
N MET A 1 14.99 -2.27 -8.07
CA MET A 1 13.54 -2.04 -8.26
C MET A 1 12.66 -2.94 -7.39
N ARG A 2 12.93 -4.26 -7.31
CA ARG A 2 12.13 -5.20 -6.50
C ARG A 2 12.09 -4.85 -4.99
N ALA A 3 13.24 -4.62 -4.37
CA ALA A 3 13.34 -4.25 -2.95
C ALA A 3 12.54 -2.98 -2.57
N LEU A 4 12.43 -2.00 -3.47
CA LEU A 4 11.65 -0.79 -3.21
C LEU A 4 10.14 -1.07 -3.24
N LYS A 5 9.67 -2.01 -4.06
CA LYS A 5 8.26 -2.43 -4.08
C LYS A 5 7.91 -3.25 -2.84
N GLU A 6 8.81 -4.15 -2.42
CA GLU A 6 8.65 -4.95 -1.19
C GLU A 6 8.54 -4.04 0.05
N ALA A 7 9.43 -3.04 0.16
CA ALA A 7 9.34 -2.05 1.24
C ALA A 7 8.05 -1.23 1.24
N VAL A 8 7.41 -1.02 0.08
CA VAL A 8 6.12 -0.33 -0.01
C VAL A 8 4.97 -1.23 0.45
N SER A 9 5.02 -2.53 0.15
CA SER A 9 3.99 -3.49 0.57
C SER A 9 3.94 -3.72 2.08
N GLU A 10 5.07 -3.55 2.78
CA GLU A 10 5.15 -3.63 4.26
C GLU A 10 4.55 -2.39 4.96
N GLY A 11 4.26 -1.34 4.18
CA GLY A 11 3.77 -0.06 4.66
C GLY A 11 4.90 0.96 4.89
N PRO A 12 4.60 2.26 4.81
CA PRO A 12 5.62 3.31 4.80
C PRO A 12 6.36 3.47 6.14
N THR A 13 5.80 2.99 7.25
CA THR A 13 6.40 3.00 8.59
C THR A 13 5.87 1.85 9.45
N PRO A 14 6.72 1.06 10.13
CA PRO A 14 6.29 -0.03 11.01
C PRO A 14 5.26 0.39 12.07
N ASP A 15 5.46 1.55 12.70
CA ASP A 15 4.53 2.12 13.70
C ASP A 15 3.09 2.29 13.18
N ALA A 16 2.91 2.64 11.91
CA ALA A 16 1.58 2.83 11.34
C ALA A 16 0.87 1.48 11.15
N THR A 17 1.62 0.46 10.72
CA THR A 17 1.15 -0.92 10.60
C THR A 17 0.75 -1.47 11.97
N GLU A 18 1.60 -1.31 12.99
CA GLU A 18 1.30 -1.75 14.36
C GLU A 18 0.07 -1.05 14.94
N ARG A 19 -0.08 0.26 14.77
CA ARG A 19 -1.28 1.00 15.22
C ARG A 19 -2.56 0.51 14.53
N GLN A 20 -2.46 0.10 13.27
CA GLN A 20 -3.61 -0.43 12.54
C GLN A 20 -4.01 -1.80 13.10
N HIS A 21 -3.03 -2.68 13.32
CA HIS A 21 -3.25 -4.00 13.92
C HIS A 21 -3.74 -3.91 15.36
N ALA A 22 -3.21 -2.98 16.17
CA ALA A 22 -3.66 -2.73 17.55
C ALA A 22 -5.14 -2.32 17.63
N ARG A 23 -5.71 -1.81 16.53
CA ARG A 23 -7.14 -1.47 16.42
C ARG A 23 -7.99 -2.64 15.90
N GLY A 24 -7.41 -3.84 15.76
CA GLY A 24 -8.08 -5.01 15.20
C GLY A 24 -8.36 -4.89 13.70
N LYS A 25 -7.61 -4.03 12.98
CA LYS A 25 -7.81 -3.79 11.55
C LYS A 25 -6.65 -4.34 10.74
N LEU A 26 -6.96 -4.92 9.59
CA LEU A 26 -5.96 -5.25 8.58
C LEU A 26 -5.46 -3.98 7.86
N THR A 27 -4.24 -4.03 7.35
CA THR A 27 -3.67 -3.07 6.40
C THR A 27 -4.37 -3.16 5.04
N ALA A 28 -4.08 -2.22 4.14
CA ALA A 28 -4.70 -2.22 2.83
C ALA A 28 -4.21 -3.40 1.95
N HIS A 29 -2.90 -3.71 1.95
CA HIS A 29 -2.36 -4.89 1.27
C HIS A 29 -2.93 -6.20 1.85
N GLU A 30 -3.02 -6.33 3.17
CA GLU A 30 -3.60 -7.53 3.81
C GLU A 30 -5.05 -7.79 3.41
N ARG A 31 -5.87 -6.73 3.28
CA ARG A 31 -7.26 -6.86 2.81
C ARG A 31 -7.34 -7.34 1.37
N ILE A 32 -6.45 -6.85 0.51
CA ILE A 32 -6.38 -7.27 -0.89
C ILE A 32 -5.97 -8.74 -0.97
N SER A 33 -4.96 -9.16 -0.20
CA SER A 33 -4.52 -10.56 -0.13
C SER A 33 -5.57 -11.50 0.44
N LEU A 34 -6.50 -11.01 1.27
CA LEU A 34 -7.62 -11.80 1.78
C LEU A 34 -8.75 -11.95 0.74
N LEU A 35 -8.96 -10.93 -0.09
CA LEU A 35 -10.05 -10.89 -1.07
C LEU A 35 -9.71 -11.68 -2.34
N LEU A 36 -8.49 -11.52 -2.85
CA LEU A 36 -8.07 -12.06 -4.14
C LEU A 36 -7.40 -13.42 -3.99
N ASP A 37 -7.45 -14.22 -5.05
CA ASP A 37 -6.76 -15.50 -5.09
C ASP A 37 -5.26 -15.28 -4.91
N LYS A 38 -4.60 -16.25 -4.26
CA LYS A 38 -3.17 -16.19 -3.98
C LYS A 38 -2.37 -15.96 -5.27
N ASP A 39 -1.40 -15.05 -5.21
CA ASP A 39 -0.50 -14.67 -6.30
C ASP A 39 -1.20 -14.08 -7.56
N SER A 40 -2.49 -13.71 -7.47
CA SER A 40 -3.24 -13.12 -8.58
C SER A 40 -3.17 -11.58 -8.64
N PHE A 41 -2.86 -10.93 -7.52
CA PHE A 41 -2.91 -9.47 -7.45
C PHE A 41 -1.76 -8.82 -8.20
N GLN A 42 -2.11 -8.00 -9.18
CA GLN A 42 -1.19 -7.17 -9.95
C GLN A 42 -1.41 -5.69 -9.61
N GLU A 43 -0.52 -5.16 -8.78
CA GLU A 43 -0.54 -3.74 -8.38
C GLU A 43 -0.06 -2.83 -9.52
N ILE A 44 -0.75 -1.69 -9.69
CA ILE A 44 -0.37 -0.64 -10.64
C ILE A 44 0.18 0.59 -9.91
N GLU A 45 1.24 1.15 -10.48
CA GLU A 45 1.87 2.39 -10.00
C GLU A 45 2.15 2.46 -8.47
N PRO A 46 2.73 1.40 -7.83
CA PRO A 46 2.99 1.37 -6.39
C PRO A 46 3.93 2.48 -5.90
N LEU A 47 4.65 3.13 -6.82
CA LEU A 47 5.63 4.17 -6.52
C LEU A 47 5.13 5.58 -6.83
N ARG A 48 3.85 5.75 -7.20
CA ARG A 48 3.25 7.07 -7.44
C ARG A 48 3.27 7.90 -6.15
N ARG A 49 3.43 9.21 -6.30
CA ARG A 49 3.45 10.19 -5.21
C ARG A 49 2.64 11.41 -5.64
N HIS A 50 1.95 12.08 -4.71
CA HIS A 50 1.29 13.35 -5.02
C HIS A 50 2.29 14.39 -5.54
N ARG A 51 1.76 15.35 -6.30
CA ARG A 51 2.46 16.55 -6.79
C ARG A 51 2.08 17.83 -6.06
N ALA A 52 1.16 17.73 -5.10
CA ALA A 52 0.68 18.87 -4.32
C ALA A 52 1.84 19.55 -3.57
N THR A 53 1.80 20.88 -3.54
CA THR A 53 2.73 21.76 -2.84
C THR A 53 1.95 22.61 -1.84
N GLY A 54 2.62 22.99 -0.73
CA GLY A 54 2.00 23.77 0.34
C GLY A 54 1.59 22.92 1.54
N PHE A 55 1.38 23.60 2.68
CA PHE A 55 1.04 22.98 3.97
C PHE A 55 2.02 21.92 4.49
N GLY A 56 3.27 21.92 4.02
CA GLY A 56 4.28 20.94 4.42
C GLY A 56 4.16 19.59 3.73
N LEU A 57 3.21 19.42 2.79
CA LEU A 57 3.01 18.17 2.05
C LEU A 57 4.22 17.80 1.22
N GLU A 58 4.99 18.79 0.74
CA GLU A 58 6.22 18.56 0.00
C GLU A 58 7.26 17.74 0.79
N LYS A 59 7.20 17.78 2.13
CA LYS A 59 8.10 17.06 3.04
C LYS A 59 7.67 15.62 3.30
N LYS A 60 6.43 15.24 2.98
CA LYS A 60 5.86 13.91 3.28
C LYS A 60 5.28 13.27 2.04
N ARG A 61 6.14 12.61 1.26
CA ARG A 61 5.76 11.95 -0.01
C ARG A 61 5.86 10.43 0.12
N TYR A 62 4.77 9.80 0.53
CA TYR A 62 4.71 8.35 0.61
C TYR A 62 4.43 7.73 -0.77
N PRO A 63 5.12 6.64 -1.15
CA PRO A 63 4.74 5.83 -2.30
C PRO A 63 3.29 5.32 -2.20
N GLY A 64 2.60 5.21 -3.34
CA GLY A 64 1.19 4.82 -3.44
C GLY A 64 0.19 5.92 -3.09
N ASP A 65 0.65 7.06 -2.56
CA ASP A 65 -0.19 8.22 -2.22
C ASP A 65 -1.41 7.89 -1.32
N GLY A 66 -1.29 6.84 -0.51
CA GLY A 66 -2.33 6.39 0.41
C GLY A 66 -3.41 5.49 -0.18
N VAL A 67 -3.30 5.09 -1.45
CA VAL A 67 -4.22 4.15 -2.10
C VAL A 67 -3.46 3.05 -2.82
N ILE A 68 -3.97 1.82 -2.75
CA ILE A 68 -3.45 0.69 -3.52
C ILE A 68 -4.45 0.39 -4.61
N THR A 69 -3.98 0.30 -5.85
CA THR A 69 -4.79 0.02 -7.03
C THR A 69 -4.17 -1.11 -7.83
N GLY A 70 -5.02 -1.88 -8.52
CA GLY A 70 -4.59 -3.03 -9.29
C GLY A 70 -5.77 -3.91 -9.68
N TRP A 71 -5.47 -5.11 -10.18
CA TRP A 71 -6.47 -6.13 -10.50
C TRP A 71 -5.98 -7.50 -10.03
N GLY A 72 -6.88 -8.47 -9.99
CA GLY A 72 -6.59 -9.89 -9.70
C GLY A 72 -7.87 -10.71 -9.84
N THR A 73 -7.86 -11.93 -9.34
CA THR A 73 -8.95 -12.89 -9.55
C THR A 73 -9.65 -13.21 -8.24
N VAL A 74 -10.94 -13.57 -8.34
CA VAL A 74 -11.74 -14.08 -7.22
C VAL A 74 -12.46 -15.31 -7.73
N HIS A 75 -12.02 -16.49 -7.28
CA HIS A 75 -12.51 -17.78 -7.80
C HIS A 75 -12.19 -18.01 -9.29
N GLY A 76 -11.05 -17.49 -9.78
CA GLY A 76 -10.56 -17.74 -11.16
C GLY A 76 -10.38 -16.51 -12.02
#